data_AF-A0A452YJA2-F1
#
_entry.id   AF-A0A452YJA2-F1
#
_cell.length_a   1.000
_cell.length_b   1.000
_cell.length_c   1.000
_cell.angle_alpha   90.00
_cell.angle_beta   90.00
_cell.angle_gamma   90.00
#
_symmetry.space_group_name_H-M   'P 1'
#
loop_
_entity.id
_entity.type
_entity.pdbx_description
1 polymer ?
#
loop_
_entity_poly.entity_id
_entity_poly.type
_entity_poly.pdbx_seq_one_letter_code
_entity_poly.pdbx_strand_id
1 'polypeptide(L)'
;MAVPAPAKAVRALAATAAALVLLWCVHFGGGLALSSPTNKGLIFNVHPVLMLIGFIIIGSEAIMSYKTLPWSHDTNKTVHLILHAVALFLGSFGVYVAFKFHNESGIANLYSLHSWVGLGAIILYGLQVIRTKSLAFGYSIFCESWNLNSHSYLDCS
;
A
#
# COMPACT_ATOMS: atom_id res chain seq x y z
N MET A 1 -22.54 9.00 -8.54
CA MET A 1 -23.02 7.75 -7.92
C MET A 1 -22.88 7.86 -6.41
N ALA A 2 -23.92 7.53 -5.64
CA ALA A 2 -23.87 7.58 -4.19
C ALA A 2 -22.97 6.45 -3.65
N VAL A 3 -21.93 6.80 -2.89
CA VAL A 3 -21.08 5.81 -2.23
C VAL A 3 -21.96 4.94 -1.30
N PRO A 4 -21.95 3.62 -1.43
CA PRO A 4 -22.81 2.75 -0.62
C PRO A 4 -22.49 2.94 0.87
N ALA A 5 -23.52 2.92 1.72
CA ALA A 5 -23.39 3.08 3.17
C ALA A 5 -22.24 2.25 3.81
N PRO A 6 -22.01 0.96 3.46
CA PRO A 6 -20.87 0.21 3.99
C PRO A 6 -19.50 0.78 3.61
N ALA A 7 -19.35 1.34 2.41
CA ALA A 7 -18.07 1.95 1.98
C ALA A 7 -17.74 3.22 2.79
N LYS A 8 -18.75 3.98 3.19
CA LYS A 8 -18.57 5.14 4.08
C LYS A 8 -18.14 4.70 5.48
N ALA A 9 -18.72 3.61 6.00
CA ALA A 9 -18.35 3.05 7.29
C ALA A 9 -16.89 2.56 7.31
N VAL A 10 -16.44 1.83 6.28
CA VAL A 10 -15.04 1.37 6.17
C VAL A 10 -14.07 2.55 6.14
N ARG A 11 -14.36 3.60 5.38
CA ARG A 11 -13.54 4.81 5.33
C ARG A 11 -13.49 5.55 6.67
N ALA A 12 -14.61 5.63 7.40
CA ALA A 12 -14.67 6.23 8.72
C ALA A 12 -13.85 5.42 9.76
N LEU A 13 -13.91 4.09 9.69
CA LEU A 13 -13.09 3.21 10.53
C LEU A 13 -11.60 3.35 10.21
N ALA A 14 -11.24 3.39 8.92
CA ALA A 14 -9.86 3.60 8.49
C ALA A 14 -9.32 4.96 8.96
N ALA A 15 -10.12 6.04 8.83
CA ALA A 15 -9.74 7.36 9.31
C ALA A 15 -9.57 7.40 10.84
N THR A 16 -10.48 6.75 11.58
CA THR A 16 -10.38 6.62 13.04
C THR A 16 -9.12 5.86 13.44
N ALA A 17 -8.82 4.74 12.77
CA ALA A 17 -7.62 3.95 13.02
C ALA A 17 -6.34 4.76 12.75
N ALA A 18 -6.30 5.51 11.64
CA ALA A 18 -5.19 6.41 11.34
C ALA A 18 -5.01 7.48 12.41
N ALA A 19 -6.10 8.12 12.85
CA ALA A 19 -6.07 9.13 13.91
C ALA A 19 -5.56 8.55 15.24
N LEU A 20 -6.00 7.35 15.61
CA LEU A 20 -5.54 6.67 16.82
C LEU A 20 -4.05 6.33 16.76
N VAL A 21 -3.54 5.83 15.63
CA VAL A 21 -2.11 5.53 15.48
C VAL A 21 -1.27 6.81 15.46
N LEU A 22 -1.72 7.87 14.80
CA LEU A 22 -1.05 9.17 14.85
C LEU A 22 -1.03 9.75 16.26
N LEU A 23 -2.16 9.68 16.98
CA LEU A 23 -2.25 10.11 18.37
C LEU A 23 -1.32 9.28 19.26
N TRP A 24 -1.25 7.97 19.03
CA TRP A 24 -0.32 7.10 19.75
C TRP A 24 1.13 7.51 19.51
N CYS A 25 1.55 7.71 18.26
CA CYS A 25 2.93 8.10 17.94
C CYS A 25 3.31 9.50 18.45
N VAL A 26 2.38 10.46 18.41
CA VAL A 26 2.65 11.85 18.84
C VAL A 26 2.57 11.99 20.36
N HIS A 27 1.55 11.41 21.00
CA HIS A 27 1.29 11.61 22.43
C HIS A 27 2.05 10.61 23.31
N PHE A 28 2.07 9.32 22.95
CA PHE A 28 2.73 8.28 23.73
C PHE A 28 4.12 7.92 23.19
N GLY A 29 4.31 8.03 21.87
CA GLY A 29 5.58 7.72 21.20
C GLY A 29 6.63 8.83 21.27
N GLY A 30 6.29 10.01 21.79
CA GLY A 30 7.22 11.14 21.90
C GLY A 30 7.53 11.83 20.56
N GLY A 31 6.77 11.54 19.50
CA GLY A 31 6.88 12.17 18.19
C GLY A 31 7.28 11.22 17.05
N LEU A 32 7.46 11.80 15.86
CA LEU A 32 7.88 11.12 14.64
C LEU A 32 9.17 11.77 14.12
N ALA A 33 10.23 10.99 13.96
CA ALA A 33 11.47 11.46 13.36
C ALA A 33 12.07 10.39 12.45
N LEU A 34 12.42 10.77 11.21
CA LEU A 34 13.05 9.89 10.22
C LEU A 34 14.54 9.65 10.49
N SER A 35 15.17 10.57 11.23
CA SER A 35 16.53 10.48 11.74
C SER A 35 16.59 11.28 13.04
N SER A 36 16.90 10.61 14.15
CA SER A 36 17.18 11.29 15.43
C SER A 36 18.43 10.68 16.04
N PRO A 37 19.52 11.45 16.20
CA PRO A 37 20.75 10.97 16.83
C PRO A 37 20.56 10.57 18.31
N THR A 38 19.55 11.14 18.97
CA THR A 38 19.37 11.08 20.43
C THR A 38 18.35 10.02 20.87
N ASN A 39 17.31 9.75 20.07
CA ASN A 39 16.24 8.81 20.42
C ASN A 39 15.85 7.93 19.23
N LYS A 40 16.44 6.72 19.18
CA LYS A 40 16.18 5.72 18.13
C LYS A 40 14.71 5.26 18.12
N GLY A 41 14.01 5.31 19.26
CA GLY A 41 12.60 4.93 19.37
C GLY A 41 11.65 5.74 18.47
N LEU A 42 11.98 6.99 18.14
CA LEU A 42 11.16 7.81 17.23
C LEU A 42 11.17 7.29 15.80
N ILE A 43 12.25 6.61 15.38
CA ILE A 43 12.37 6.00 14.05
C ILE A 43 11.41 4.81 13.96
N PHE A 44 11.26 4.04 15.04
CA PHE A 44 10.32 2.93 15.08
C PHE A 44 8.87 3.38 14.99
N ASN A 45 8.49 4.52 15.58
CA ASN A 45 7.10 5.03 15.48
C ASN A 45 6.67 5.33 14.03
N VAL A 46 7.61 5.62 13.13
CA VAL A 46 7.31 5.86 11.71
C VAL A 46 6.91 4.57 10.99
N HIS A 47 7.42 3.41 11.42
CA HIS A 47 7.08 2.11 10.84
C HIS A 47 5.58 1.78 10.88
N PRO A 48 4.88 1.76 12.04
CA PRO A 48 3.46 1.45 12.11
C PRO A 48 2.59 2.50 11.42
N VAL A 49 3.01 3.78 11.41
CA VAL A 49 2.30 4.85 10.68
C VAL A 49 2.36 4.61 9.16
N LEU A 50 3.54 4.33 8.62
CA LEU A 50 3.71 4.04 7.19
C LEU A 50 3.00 2.75 6.78
N MET A 51 3.06 1.72 7.62
CA MET A 51 2.36 0.46 7.35
C MET A 51 0.84 0.62 7.37
N LEU A 52 0.29 1.33 8.35
CA LEU A 52 -1.17 1.52 8.42
C LEU A 52 -1.65 2.45 7.30
N ILE A 53 -1.07 3.64 7.17
CA ILE A 53 -1.57 4.63 6.21
C ILE A 53 -1.20 4.22 4.78
N GLY A 54 0.04 3.81 4.55
CA GLY A 54 0.54 3.49 3.23
C GLY A 54 0.10 2.12 2.72
N PHE A 55 0.30 1.06 3.50
CA PHE A 55 0.03 -0.29 3.01
C PHE A 55 -1.45 -0.67 3.17
N ILE A 56 -2.06 -0.39 4.32
CA ILE A 56 -3.43 -0.80 4.62
C ILE A 56 -4.46 0.17 4.01
N ILE A 57 -4.38 1.47 4.31
CA ILE A 57 -5.41 2.43 3.87
C ILE A 57 -5.33 2.64 2.35
N ILE A 58 -4.17 3.03 1.81
CA ILE A 58 -4.03 3.21 0.34
C ILE A 58 -4.26 1.89 -0.38
N GLY A 59 -3.80 0.76 0.17
CA GLY A 59 -4.06 -0.56 -0.40
C GLY A 59 -5.55 -0.92 -0.47
N SER A 60 -6.33 -0.57 0.56
CA SER A 60 -7.78 -0.78 0.58
C SER A 60 -8.52 0.12 -0.41
N GLU A 61 -8.13 1.39 -0.52
CA GLU A 61 -8.67 2.31 -1.51
C GLU A 61 -8.31 1.88 -2.95
N ALA A 62 -7.13 1.29 -3.16
CA ALA A 62 -6.73 0.70 -4.43
C ALA A 62 -7.72 -0.40 -4.86
N ILE A 63 -8.13 -1.29 -3.95
CA ILE A 63 -9.10 -2.35 -4.23
C ILE A 63 -10.49 -1.75 -4.53
N MET A 64 -10.87 -0.67 -3.84
CA MET A 64 -12.17 -0.02 -4.01
C MET A 64 -12.25 0.94 -5.22
N SER A 65 -11.13 1.24 -5.87
CA SER A 65 -11.04 2.19 -6.99
C SER A 65 -12.03 1.86 -8.13
N TYR A 66 -12.14 0.59 -8.55
CA TYR A 66 -13.08 0.15 -9.59
C TYR A 66 -14.56 0.39 -9.26
N LYS A 67 -14.93 0.46 -7.97
CA LYS A 67 -16.32 0.68 -7.54
C LYS A 67 -16.64 2.13 -7.20
N THR A 68 -15.62 2.95 -6.99
CA THR A 68 -15.76 4.32 -6.51
C THR A 68 -15.56 5.35 -7.61
N LEU A 69 -14.82 5.02 -8.66
CA LEU A 69 -14.51 5.89 -9.79
C LEU A 69 -15.37 5.54 -11.01
N PRO A 70 -16.25 6.45 -11.48
CA PRO A 70 -17.11 6.24 -12.64
C PRO A 70 -16.36 6.48 -13.96
N TRP A 71 -15.08 6.10 -14.05
CA TRP A 71 -14.25 6.26 -15.25
C TRP A 71 -14.31 5.03 -16.17
N SER A 72 -13.73 5.17 -17.36
CA SER A 72 -13.57 4.06 -18.29
C SER A 72 -12.76 2.92 -17.67
N HIS A 73 -13.06 1.69 -18.09
CA HIS A 73 -12.44 0.48 -17.55
C HIS A 73 -10.90 0.51 -17.61
N ASP A 74 -10.34 1.03 -18.71
CA ASP A 74 -8.89 1.20 -18.89
C ASP A 74 -8.26 2.21 -17.92
N THR A 75 -8.95 3.32 -17.65
CA THR A 75 -8.48 4.33 -16.70
C THR A 75 -8.48 3.78 -15.28
N ASN A 76 -9.56 3.08 -14.91
CA ASN A 76 -9.69 2.44 -13.60
C ASN A 76 -8.61 1.37 -13.37
N LYS A 77 -8.27 0.59 -14.40
CA LYS A 77 -7.19 -0.39 -14.35
C LYS A 77 -5.83 0.24 -14.09
N THR A 78 -5.54 1.36 -14.76
CA THR A 78 -4.30 2.10 -14.57
C THR A 78 -4.21 2.71 -13.18
N VAL A 79 -5.28 3.35 -12.70
CA VAL A 79 -5.34 3.97 -11.37
C VAL A 79 -5.21 2.93 -10.26
N HIS A 80 -5.92 1.80 -10.37
CA HIS A 80 -5.81 0.67 -9.47
C HIS A 80 -4.35 0.19 -9.33
N LEU A 81 -3.66 0.03 -10.47
CA LEU A 81 -2.27 -0.41 -10.52
C LEU A 81 -1.31 0.61 -9.89
N ILE A 82 -1.50 1.90 -10.16
CA ILE A 82 -0.69 2.98 -9.59
C ILE A 82 -0.87 3.04 -8.07
N LEU A 83 -2.11 2.94 -7.58
CA LEU A 83 -2.40 2.94 -6.14
C LEU A 83 -1.74 1.73 -5.44
N HIS A 84 -1.79 0.54 -6.04
CA HIS A 84 -1.08 -0.62 -5.53
C HIS A 84 0.45 -0.47 -5.55
N ALA A 85 1.00 0.18 -6.58
CA ALA A 85 2.44 0.46 -6.65
C ALA A 85 2.88 1.45 -5.56
N VAL A 86 2.08 2.50 -5.31
CA VAL A 86 2.31 3.45 -4.21
C VAL A 86 2.20 2.74 -2.86
N ALA A 87 1.18 1.91 -2.64
CA ALA A 87 1.03 1.14 -1.40
C ALA A 87 2.22 0.21 -1.14
N LEU A 88 2.72 -0.47 -2.19
CA LEU A 88 3.93 -1.31 -2.10
C LEU A 88 5.16 -0.46 -1.74
N PHE A 89 5.36 0.68 -2.40
CA PHE A 89 6.49 1.57 -2.12
C PHE A 89 6.48 2.07 -0.67
N LEU A 90 5.34 2.55 -0.16
CA LEU A 90 5.22 2.97 1.23
C LEU A 90 5.42 1.80 2.21
N GLY A 91 4.90 0.60 1.88
CA GLY A 91 5.11 -0.61 2.69
C GLY A 91 6.58 -1.03 2.76
N SER A 92 7.28 -1.04 1.62
CA SER A 92 8.73 -1.31 1.56
C SER A 92 9.53 -0.27 2.34
N PHE A 93 9.16 1.01 2.25
CA PHE A 93 9.79 2.08 3.04
C PHE A 93 9.54 1.90 4.55
N GLY A 94 8.34 1.48 4.95
CA GLY A 94 8.03 1.12 6.34
C GLY A 94 8.92 0.00 6.87
N VAL A 95 9.16 -1.06 6.07
CA VAL A 95 10.10 -2.14 6.44
C VAL A 95 11.53 -1.62 6.54
N TYR A 96 11.97 -0.81 5.57
CA TYR A 96 13.31 -0.21 5.59
C TYR A 96 13.56 0.57 6.88
N VAL A 97 12.59 1.37 7.33
CA VAL A 97 12.68 2.13 8.58
C VAL A 97 12.81 1.21 9.80
N ALA A 98 12.10 0.07 9.84
CA ALA A 98 12.24 -0.91 10.92
C ALA A 98 13.64 -1.57 10.93
N PHE A 99 14.17 -1.93 9.76
CA PHE A 99 15.54 -2.46 9.66
C PHE A 99 16.60 -1.44 10.06
N LYS A 100 16.43 -0.16 9.66
CA LYS A 100 17.30 0.94 10.09
C LYS A 100 17.30 1.06 11.61
N PHE A 101 16.13 1.01 12.25
CA PHE A 101 16.01 1.07 13.72
C PHE A 101 16.73 -0.09 14.42
N HIS A 102 16.56 -1.32 13.95
CA HIS A 102 17.25 -2.48 14.54
C HIS A 102 18.77 -2.42 14.34
N ASN A 103 19.22 -2.01 13.14
CA ASN A 103 20.65 -1.87 12.84
C ASN A 103 21.32 -0.81 13.70
N GLU A 104 20.67 0.35 13.86
CA GLU A 104 21.18 1.40 14.75
C GLU A 104 21.11 0.99 16.23
N SER A 105 20.13 0.17 16.63
CA SER A 105 19.95 -0.27 18.02
C SER A 105 20.75 -1.53 18.38
N GLY A 106 21.44 -2.15 17.42
CA GLY A 106 22.22 -3.37 17.65
C GLY A 106 21.37 -4.61 17.96
N ILE A 107 20.09 -4.62 17.57
CA ILE A 107 19.15 -5.73 17.83
C ILE A 107 19.17 -6.68 16.63
N ALA A 108 19.14 -7.99 16.90
CA ALA A 108 19.03 -8.99 15.85
C ALA A 108 17.74 -8.81 15.04
N ASN A 109 17.89 -8.65 13.72
CA ASN A 109 16.77 -8.55 12.79
C ASN A 109 16.02 -9.88 12.67
N LEU A 110 14.73 -9.82 12.33
CA LEU A 110 13.89 -10.96 11.92
C LEU A 110 13.65 -12.07 12.98
N TYR A 111 13.87 -11.79 14.27
CA TYR A 111 13.63 -12.79 15.32
C TYR A 111 12.13 -13.00 15.65
N SER A 112 11.28 -12.03 15.32
CA SER A 112 9.86 -12.04 15.67
C SER A 112 8.99 -12.61 14.55
N LEU A 113 7.94 -13.35 14.93
CA LEU A 113 6.94 -13.86 13.99
C LEU A 113 6.27 -12.73 13.17
N HIS A 114 6.11 -11.55 13.78
CA HIS A 114 5.59 -10.36 13.10
C HIS A 114 6.42 -9.98 11.87
N SER A 115 7.74 -10.04 11.97
CA SER A 115 8.63 -9.68 10.86
C SER A 115 8.60 -10.71 9.72
N TRP A 116 8.44 -11.99 10.04
CA TRP A 116 8.25 -13.06 9.05
C TRP A 116 6.93 -12.90 8.29
N VAL A 117 5.83 -12.68 9.02
CA VAL A 117 4.51 -12.46 8.42
C VAL A 117 4.49 -11.17 7.60
N GLY A 118 5.10 -10.09 8.11
CA GLY A 118 5.19 -8.82 7.39
C GLY A 118 6.00 -8.92 6.10
N LEU A 119 7.15 -9.61 6.14
CA LEU A 119 7.96 -9.86 4.94
C LEU A 119 7.21 -10.75 3.94
N GLY A 120 6.57 -11.82 4.42
CA GLY A 120 5.71 -12.66 3.59
C GLY A 120 4.58 -11.88 2.94
N ALA A 121 3.92 -10.99 3.68
CA ALA A 121 2.85 -10.15 3.15
C ALA A 121 3.34 -9.20 2.04
N ILE A 122 4.48 -8.53 2.22
CA ILE A 122 5.04 -7.66 1.16
C ILE A 122 5.47 -8.46 -0.07
N ILE A 123 6.08 -9.63 0.11
CA ILE A 123 6.47 -10.50 -1.02
C ILE A 123 5.23 -10.96 -1.79
N LEU A 124 4.21 -11.47 -1.09
CA LEU A 124 2.95 -11.90 -1.71
C LEU A 124 2.23 -10.75 -2.41
N TYR A 125 2.23 -9.56 -1.80
CA TYR A 125 1.65 -8.37 -2.40
C TYR A 125 2.41 -7.92 -3.65
N GLY A 126 3.75 -7.97 -3.63
CA GLY A 126 4.58 -7.71 -4.81
C GLY A 126 4.30 -8.68 -5.95
N LEU A 127 4.19 -9.98 -5.64
CA LEU A 127 3.82 -11.01 -6.63
C LEU A 127 2.42 -10.77 -7.21
N GLN A 128 1.46 -10.32 -6.39
CA GLN A 128 0.12 -9.93 -6.85
C GLN A 128 0.19 -8.78 -7.85
N VAL A 129 0.96 -7.71 -7.56
CA VAL A 129 1.11 -6.56 -8.47
C VAL A 129 1.83 -6.94 -9.77
N ILE A 130 2.89 -7.76 -9.68
CA ILE A 130 3.65 -8.21 -10.86
C ILE A 130 2.79 -9.09 -11.77
N ARG A 131 2.01 -10.04 -11.23
CA ARG A 131 1.10 -10.86 -12.05
C ARG A 131 0.06 -10.01 -12.78
N THR A 132 -0.52 -9.03 -12.10
CA THR A 132 -1.48 -8.10 -12.71
C THR A 132 -0.83 -7.24 -13.80
N LYS A 133 0.41 -6.76 -13.60
CA LYS A 133 1.18 -6.04 -14.63
C LYS A 133 1.55 -6.92 -15.82
N SER A 134 2.03 -8.14 -15.59
CA SER A 134 2.56 -9.00 -16.65
C SER A 134 1.47 -9.38 -17.65
N LEU A 135 0.26 -9.66 -17.17
CA LEU A 135 -0.89 -9.92 -18.05
C LEU A 135 -1.38 -8.65 -18.77
N ALA A 136 -1.37 -7.49 -18.11
CA ALA A 136 -1.80 -6.23 -18.72
C ALA A 136 -0.82 -5.69 -19.76
N PHE A 137 0.49 -5.76 -19.47
CA PHE A 137 1.57 -5.31 -20.35
C PHE A 137 1.77 -6.27 -21.52
N GLY A 138 1.70 -7.59 -21.28
CA GLY A 138 1.73 -8.59 -22.34
C GLY A 138 0.57 -8.44 -23.33
N TYR A 139 -0.63 -8.12 -22.83
CA TYR A 139 -1.80 -7.85 -23.69
C TYR A 139 -1.67 -6.53 -24.46
N SER A 140 -1.11 -5.48 -23.85
CA SER A 140 -0.88 -4.19 -24.52
C SER A 140 0.15 -4.32 -25.66
N ILE A 141 1.27 -5.01 -25.42
CA ILE A 141 2.29 -5.28 -26.45
C ILE A 141 1.73 -6.19 -27.56
N PHE A 142 0.90 -7.18 -27.21
CA PHE A 142 0.22 -8.02 -28.20
C PHE A 142 -0.76 -7.21 -29.05
N CYS A 143 -1.63 -6.38 -28.46
CA CYS A 143 -2.55 -5.52 -29.23
C CYS A 143 -1.81 -4.51 -30.13
N GLU A 144 -0.73 -3.91 -29.63
CA GLU A 144 0.09 -2.94 -30.38
C GLU A 144 0.86 -3.61 -31.53
N SER A 145 1.38 -4.82 -31.31
CA SER A 145 2.03 -5.64 -32.35
C SER A 145 1.06 -6.08 -33.46
N TRP A 146 -0.23 -6.22 -33.16
CA TRP A 146 -1.28 -6.60 -34.12
C TRP A 146 -2.15 -5.43 -34.62
N ASN A 147 -1.81 -4.17 -34.28
CA ASN A 147 -2.59 -2.96 -34.62
C ASN A 147 -4.10 -3.12 -34.33
N LEU A 148 -4.43 -3.83 -33.24
CA LEU A 148 -5.80 -4.06 -32.79
C LEU A 148 -6.19 -2.95 -31.81
N ASN A 149 -7.32 -2.28 -32.09
CA ASN A 149 -7.81 -1.18 -31.28
C ASN A 149 -8.24 -1.70 -29.89
N SER A 150 -7.55 -1.27 -28.83
CA SER A 150 -7.72 -1.78 -27.46
C SER A 150 -9.11 -1.55 -26.85
N HIS A 151 -9.89 -0.62 -27.42
CA HIS A 151 -11.22 -0.25 -26.95
C HIS A 151 -12.31 -1.32 -27.22
N SER A 152 -12.12 -2.25 -28.16
CA SER A 152 -13.22 -3.12 -28.62
C SER A 152 -13.43 -4.42 -27.83
N TYR A 153 -12.48 -4.81 -26.95
CA TYR A 153 -12.46 -6.14 -26.34
C TYR A 153 -12.78 -6.18 -24.84
N LEU A 154 -12.88 -5.03 -24.17
CA LEU A 154 -13.18 -4.95 -22.74
C LEU A 154 -14.68 -4.96 -22.40
N ASP A 155 -15.56 -4.90 -23.40
CA ASP A 155 -17.02 -4.96 -23.22
C ASP A 155 -17.59 -6.40 -23.20
N CYS A 156 -16.75 -7.43 -23.25
CA CYS A 156 -17.18 -8.83 -23.32
C CYS A 156 -16.62 -9.71 -22.17
N SER A 157 -16.54 -9.15 -20.94
CA SER A 157 -16.19 -9.90 -19.72
C SER A 157 -17.01 -9.45 -18.53
#